data_AF-A0A959RZG0-F1
#
_entry.id   AF-A0A959RZG0-F1
#
_cell.length_a   1.000
_cell.length_b   1.000
_cell.length_c   1.000
_cell.angle_alpha   90.00
_cell.angle_beta   90.00
_cell.angle_gamma   90.00
#
_symmetry.space_group_name_H-M   'P 1'
#
loop_
_entity.id
_entity.type
_entity.pdbx_description
1 polymer ?
#
loop_
_entity_poly.entity_id
_entity_poly.type
_entity_poly.pdbx_seq_one_letter_code
_entity_poly.pdbx_strand_id
1 'polypeptide(L)'
;MNKTTSLKNKTSLSLEYSEPFSFEKTFYAPSRFKSGLEHFDGKNYFLSFRYAKESFGLKFYMKSKKLCLDVYSSRKISDSKLKDISDEISFRFFLKRDFSKLHKDFSKDKFLKNALERSKGKHIVSIYNLYENLIISTFLQNATIQRTISMCDNMLNTYGSKIEFDGCTLKCLWDAENFNPTEDDLRKLKVGYRAKNILRIHNHFKELSVTERELRKLEVLKLVKELLKIYGVGKQTVFYLVLGQF
;
A
#
# COMPACT_ATOMS: atom_id res chain seq x y z
N MET A 1 13.48 20.38 -6.54
CA MET A 1 12.70 19.77 -7.64
C MET A 1 12.59 18.28 -7.37
N ASN A 2 11.38 17.71 -7.37
CA ASN A 2 11.21 16.26 -7.19
C ASN A 2 11.83 15.51 -8.36
N LYS A 3 12.79 14.62 -8.06
CA LYS A 3 13.42 13.75 -9.04
C LYS A 3 12.36 12.88 -9.69
N THR A 4 12.23 12.98 -11.01
CA THR A 4 11.37 12.11 -11.81
C THR A 4 12.23 11.01 -12.41
N THR A 5 11.81 9.76 -12.23
CA THR A 5 12.55 8.58 -12.70
C THR A 5 11.70 7.86 -13.75
N SER A 6 12.22 7.78 -14.98
CA SER A 6 11.59 7.00 -16.05
C SER A 6 11.94 5.52 -15.89
N LEU A 7 10.94 4.66 -15.80
CA LEU A 7 11.08 3.21 -15.64
C LEU A 7 10.82 2.53 -16.99
N LYS A 8 11.89 2.30 -17.75
CA LYS A 8 11.82 1.85 -19.16
C LYS A 8 11.85 0.35 -19.34
N ASN A 9 12.38 -0.40 -18.38
CA ASN A 9 12.42 -1.86 -18.47
C ASN A 9 11.07 -2.40 -18.03
N LYS A 10 10.53 -3.34 -18.81
CA LYS A 10 9.25 -3.99 -18.54
C LYS A 10 9.45 -5.50 -18.46
N THR A 11 8.91 -6.10 -17.41
CA THR A 11 8.77 -7.56 -17.29
C THR A 11 7.32 -7.89 -16.99
N SER A 12 6.74 -8.85 -17.71
CA SER A 12 5.32 -9.21 -17.58
C SER A 12 5.15 -10.61 -17.02
N LEU A 13 4.16 -10.79 -16.15
CA LEU A 13 3.81 -12.08 -15.55
C LEU A 13 2.30 -12.22 -15.35
N SER A 14 1.85 -13.45 -15.17
CA SER A 14 0.48 -13.76 -14.75
C SER A 14 0.47 -14.02 -13.25
N LEU A 15 -0.50 -13.46 -12.55
CA LEU A 15 -0.74 -13.72 -11.13
C LEU A 15 -1.89 -14.72 -10.99
N GLU A 16 -1.71 -15.68 -10.09
CA GLU A 16 -2.78 -16.58 -9.67
C GLU A 16 -3.68 -15.88 -8.65
N TYR A 17 -4.96 -16.20 -8.68
CA TYR A 17 -5.94 -15.73 -7.70
C TYR A 17 -6.99 -16.81 -7.43
N SER A 18 -7.61 -16.75 -6.26
CA SER A 18 -8.70 -17.64 -5.84
C SER A 18 -10.05 -17.05 -6.24
N GLU A 19 -10.98 -17.91 -6.68
CA GLU A 19 -12.36 -17.51 -6.96
C GLU A 19 -13.22 -17.53 -5.67
N PRO A 20 -14.26 -16.68 -5.55
CA PRO A 20 -14.68 -15.67 -6.52
C PRO A 20 -13.72 -14.47 -6.56
N PHE A 21 -13.44 -13.93 -7.75
CA PHE A 21 -12.61 -12.74 -7.93
C PHE A 21 -13.23 -11.71 -8.87
N SER A 22 -13.06 -10.43 -8.54
CA SER A 22 -13.47 -9.28 -9.32
C SER A 22 -12.34 -8.27 -9.34
N PHE A 23 -11.74 -8.09 -10.52
CA PHE A 23 -10.68 -7.11 -10.76
C PHE A 23 -11.13 -5.70 -10.38
N GLU A 24 -12.26 -5.26 -10.94
CA GLU A 24 -12.80 -3.93 -10.69
C GLU A 24 -13.05 -3.70 -9.20
N LYS A 25 -13.76 -4.60 -8.51
CA LYS A 25 -14.07 -4.40 -7.07
C LYS A 25 -12.84 -4.43 -6.17
N THR A 26 -11.80 -5.16 -6.57
CA THR A 26 -10.55 -5.31 -5.81
C THR A 26 -9.62 -4.11 -6.01
N PHE A 27 -9.41 -3.68 -7.26
CA PHE A 27 -8.45 -2.64 -7.60
C PHE A 27 -9.07 -1.23 -7.65
N TYR A 28 -10.33 -1.10 -8.05
CA TYR A 28 -11.04 0.18 -8.07
C TYR A 28 -11.79 0.41 -6.75
N ALA A 29 -11.25 1.30 -5.93
CA ALA A 29 -11.84 1.71 -4.66
C ALA A 29 -12.08 3.22 -4.64
N PRO A 30 -13.22 3.71 -5.18
CA PRO A 30 -13.48 5.15 -5.32
C PRO A 30 -13.57 5.91 -3.99
N SER A 31 -13.75 5.21 -2.88
CA SER A 31 -13.74 5.79 -1.53
C SER A 31 -12.33 6.05 -0.97
N ARG A 32 -11.26 5.56 -1.62
CA ARG A 32 -9.89 5.87 -1.21
C ARG A 32 -9.58 7.33 -1.54
N PHE A 33 -8.95 8.03 -0.61
CA PHE A 33 -8.45 9.37 -0.88
C PHE A 33 -7.36 9.30 -1.96
N LYS A 34 -7.32 10.29 -2.84
CA LYS A 34 -6.36 10.33 -3.95
C LYS A 34 -4.97 10.67 -3.42
N SER A 35 -4.13 9.66 -3.22
CA SER A 35 -2.76 9.85 -2.70
C SER A 35 -1.76 10.27 -3.79
N GLY A 36 -2.10 9.98 -5.05
CA GLY A 36 -1.20 10.13 -6.21
C GLY A 36 -0.18 8.99 -6.35
N LEU A 37 -0.25 7.96 -5.50
CA LEU A 37 0.58 6.76 -5.55
C LEU A 37 -0.03 5.69 -6.47
N GLU A 38 -1.30 5.82 -6.82
CA GLU A 38 -2.07 4.89 -7.63
C GLU A 38 -3.00 5.61 -8.61
N HIS A 39 -3.35 4.92 -9.69
CA HIS A 39 -4.29 5.41 -10.70
C HIS A 39 -5.09 4.26 -11.29
N PHE A 40 -6.38 4.49 -11.58
CA PHE A 40 -7.21 3.55 -12.31
C PHE A 40 -7.79 4.28 -13.52
N ASP A 41 -7.53 3.75 -14.72
CA ASP A 41 -7.93 4.38 -15.99
C ASP A 41 -9.29 3.86 -16.52
N GLY A 42 -10.00 3.05 -15.73
CA GLY A 42 -11.22 2.35 -16.12
C GLY A 42 -10.99 0.90 -16.58
N LYS A 43 -9.75 0.52 -16.90
CA LYS A 43 -9.39 -0.82 -17.39
C LYS A 43 -8.18 -1.42 -16.67
N ASN A 44 -7.17 -0.60 -16.41
CA ASN A 44 -5.90 -0.97 -15.83
C ASN A 44 -5.72 -0.24 -14.50
N TYR A 45 -5.06 -0.90 -13.56
CA TYR A 45 -4.67 -0.31 -12.29
C TYR A 45 -3.17 -0.09 -12.25
N PHE A 46 -2.75 1.14 -11.99
CA PHE A 46 -1.36 1.55 -11.90
C PHE A 46 -1.01 1.85 -10.44
N LEU A 47 0.16 1.39 -10.01
CA LEU A 47 0.63 1.57 -8.64
C LEU A 47 2.13 1.88 -8.62
N SER A 48 2.52 2.91 -7.88
CA SER A 48 3.89 3.11 -7.44
C SER A 48 4.18 2.18 -6.29
N PHE A 49 5.20 1.34 -6.45
CA PHE A 49 5.50 0.28 -5.51
C PHE A 49 6.97 0.34 -5.10
N ARG A 50 7.22 0.37 -3.79
CA ARG A 50 8.59 0.38 -3.25
C ARG A 50 8.91 -0.95 -2.59
N TYR A 51 10.00 -1.58 -3.04
CA TYR A 51 10.39 -2.91 -2.56
C TYR A 51 11.90 -3.10 -2.50
N ALA A 52 12.40 -3.40 -1.30
CA ALA A 52 13.82 -3.44 -0.95
C ALA A 52 14.59 -2.23 -1.50
N LYS A 53 14.16 -1.03 -1.10
CA LYS A 53 14.77 0.29 -1.42
C LYS A 53 14.68 0.74 -2.88
N GLU A 54 14.08 -0.06 -3.75
CA GLU A 54 13.87 0.30 -5.16
C GLU A 54 12.40 0.66 -5.43
N SER A 55 12.19 1.59 -6.36
CA SER A 55 10.86 1.97 -6.86
C SER A 55 10.54 1.24 -8.16
N PHE A 56 9.33 0.73 -8.25
CA PHE A 56 8.76 0.03 -9.38
C PHE A 56 7.43 0.67 -9.78
N GLY A 57 7.13 0.66 -11.07
CA GLY A 57 5.81 0.95 -11.58
C GLY A 57 5.10 -0.37 -11.82
N LEU A 58 3.90 -0.54 -11.27
CA LEU A 58 3.11 -1.75 -11.48
C LEU A 58 1.89 -1.40 -12.32
N LYS A 59 1.59 -2.22 -13.32
CA LYS A 59 0.32 -2.16 -14.06
C LYS A 59 -0.37 -3.50 -14.00
N PHE A 60 -1.58 -3.51 -13.46
CA PHE A 60 -2.46 -4.66 -13.38
C PHE A 60 -3.57 -4.56 -14.42
N TYR A 61 -3.90 -5.67 -15.06
CA TYR A 61 -4.99 -5.74 -16.04
C TYR A 61 -5.47 -7.18 -16.21
N MET A 62 -6.66 -7.35 -16.77
CA MET A 62 -7.21 -8.66 -17.12
C MET A 62 -6.99 -8.98 -18.60
N LYS A 63 -6.53 -10.20 -18.91
CA LYS A 63 -6.48 -10.74 -20.28
C LYS A 63 -7.04 -12.17 -20.28
N SER A 64 -8.16 -12.39 -20.96
CA SER A 64 -8.79 -13.71 -21.08
C SER A 64 -8.98 -14.44 -19.73
N LYS A 65 -9.52 -13.74 -18.72
CA LYS A 65 -9.68 -14.19 -17.32
C LYS A 65 -8.36 -14.44 -16.55
N LYS A 66 -7.21 -14.06 -17.07
CA LYS A 66 -5.94 -14.06 -16.33
C LYS A 66 -5.67 -12.67 -15.77
N LEU A 67 -5.26 -12.59 -14.51
CA LEU A 67 -4.73 -11.37 -13.91
C LEU A 67 -3.28 -11.23 -14.36
N CYS A 68 -2.99 -10.19 -15.13
CA CYS A 68 -1.65 -9.87 -15.61
C CYS A 68 -1.06 -8.72 -14.80
N LEU A 69 0.25 -8.80 -14.61
CA LEU A 69 1.07 -7.77 -13.98
C LEU A 69 2.22 -7.42 -14.91
N ASP A 70 2.36 -6.14 -15.24
CA ASP A 70 3.58 -5.58 -15.78
C ASP A 70 4.35 -4.88 -14.67
N VAL A 71 5.62 -5.22 -14.51
CA VAL A 71 6.56 -4.60 -13.58
C VAL A 71 7.54 -3.74 -14.38
N TYR A 72 7.50 -2.44 -14.13
CA TYR A 72 8.37 -1.43 -14.72
C TYR A 72 9.50 -1.05 -13.76
N SER A 73 10.73 -0.99 -14.25
CA SER A 73 11.92 -0.69 -13.44
C SER A 73 12.97 0.14 -14.19
N SER A 74 13.86 0.77 -13.44
CA SER A 74 15.00 1.53 -13.99
C SER A 74 16.08 0.64 -14.59
N ARG A 75 16.19 -0.59 -14.10
CA ARG A 75 17.15 -1.63 -14.54
C ARG A 75 16.46 -2.97 -14.70
N LYS A 76 17.04 -3.89 -15.49
CA LYS A 76 16.53 -5.25 -15.65
C LYS A 76 16.43 -5.95 -14.29
N ILE A 77 15.30 -6.61 -14.04
CA ILE A 77 15.01 -7.33 -12.79
C ILE A 77 15.48 -8.78 -12.95
N SER A 78 16.12 -9.34 -11.93
CA SER A 78 16.44 -10.77 -11.88
C SER A 78 15.20 -11.61 -11.57
N ASP A 79 15.19 -12.88 -12.00
CA ASP A 79 14.03 -13.77 -11.79
C ASP A 79 13.70 -13.97 -10.31
N SER A 80 14.72 -14.07 -9.44
CA SER A 80 14.54 -14.16 -8.00
C SER A 80 13.84 -12.92 -7.42
N LYS A 81 14.27 -11.71 -7.83
CA LYS A 81 13.67 -10.45 -7.39
C LYS A 81 12.24 -10.30 -7.93
N LEU A 82 12.00 -10.71 -9.17
CA LEU A 82 10.66 -10.69 -9.76
C LEU A 82 9.70 -11.62 -9.02
N LYS A 83 10.16 -12.84 -8.66
CA LYS A 83 9.40 -13.78 -7.84
C LYS A 83 9.07 -13.17 -6.48
N ASP A 84 10.03 -12.55 -5.81
CA ASP A 84 9.83 -11.86 -4.54
C ASP A 84 8.77 -10.75 -4.62
N ILE A 85 8.80 -9.93 -5.68
CA ILE A 85 7.81 -8.88 -5.94
C ILE A 85 6.43 -9.51 -6.18
N SER A 86 6.36 -10.57 -6.99
CA SER A 86 5.11 -11.29 -7.27
C SER A 86 4.50 -11.88 -5.99
N ASP A 87 5.31 -12.50 -5.13
CA ASP A 87 4.87 -13.08 -3.86
C ASP A 87 4.35 -11.98 -2.91
N GLU A 88 5.06 -10.85 -2.83
CA GLU A 88 4.63 -9.70 -2.01
C GLU A 88 3.31 -9.09 -2.52
N ILE A 89 3.14 -8.94 -3.84
CA ILE A 89 1.90 -8.47 -4.45
C ILE A 89 0.76 -9.45 -4.20
N SER A 90 1.00 -10.75 -4.38
CA SER A 90 0.00 -11.79 -4.12
C SER A 90 -0.48 -11.76 -2.67
N PHE A 91 0.43 -11.48 -1.72
CA PHE A 91 0.09 -11.31 -0.31
C PHE A 91 -0.74 -10.04 -0.08
N ARG A 92 -0.23 -8.88 -0.52
CA ARG A 92 -0.84 -7.56 -0.32
C ARG A 92 -2.24 -7.41 -0.88
N PHE A 93 -2.50 -8.04 -2.03
CA PHE A 93 -3.82 -8.03 -2.67
C PHE A 93 -4.69 -9.24 -2.28
N PHE A 94 -4.23 -10.05 -1.31
CA PHE A 94 -4.92 -11.25 -0.84
C PHE A 94 -5.33 -12.19 -1.99
N LEU A 95 -4.57 -12.25 -3.09
CA LEU A 95 -5.01 -12.89 -4.33
C LEU A 95 -5.36 -14.37 -4.14
N LYS A 96 -4.59 -15.08 -3.30
CA LYS A 96 -4.78 -16.50 -3.03
C LYS A 96 -5.78 -16.79 -1.90
N ARG A 97 -6.39 -15.77 -1.29
CA ARG A 97 -7.34 -15.96 -0.19
C ARG A 97 -8.70 -16.38 -0.74
N ASP A 98 -9.18 -17.55 -0.34
CA ASP A 98 -10.53 -18.00 -0.66
C ASP A 98 -11.56 -17.45 0.34
N PHE A 99 -12.51 -16.66 -0.17
CA PHE A 99 -13.63 -16.09 0.58
C PHE A 99 -14.96 -16.84 0.34
N SER A 100 -14.96 -17.94 -0.42
CA SER A 100 -16.16 -18.72 -0.77
C SER A 100 -16.94 -19.17 0.47
N LYS A 101 -16.24 -19.61 1.53
CA LYS A 101 -16.86 -20.01 2.80
C LYS A 101 -17.62 -18.87 3.47
N LEU A 102 -17.06 -17.65 3.49
CA LEU A 102 -17.74 -16.47 4.03
C LEU A 102 -19.06 -16.21 3.29
N HIS A 103 -19.04 -16.26 1.96
CA HIS A 103 -20.26 -16.11 1.16
C HIS A 103 -21.27 -17.22 1.42
N LYS A 104 -20.81 -18.46 1.57
CA LYS A 104 -21.68 -19.62 1.84
C LYS A 104 -22.36 -19.49 3.22
N ASP A 105 -21.58 -19.25 4.26
CA ASP A 105 -22.04 -19.24 5.66
C ASP A 105 -23.07 -18.12 5.91
N PHE A 106 -22.93 -16.98 5.23
CA PHE A 106 -23.82 -15.83 5.38
C PHE A 106 -24.78 -15.59 4.20
N SER A 107 -24.92 -16.57 3.30
CA SER A 107 -25.79 -16.47 2.10
C SER A 107 -27.27 -16.24 2.40
N LYS A 108 -27.72 -16.62 3.59
CA LYS A 108 -29.10 -16.46 4.08
C LYS A 108 -29.21 -15.45 5.23
N ASP A 109 -28.11 -14.83 5.62
CA ASP A 109 -28.11 -13.86 6.72
C ASP A 109 -28.91 -12.61 6.34
N LYS A 110 -29.87 -12.23 7.18
CA LYS A 110 -30.80 -11.12 6.90
C LYS A 110 -30.12 -9.75 6.76
N PHE A 111 -28.94 -9.57 7.36
CA PHE A 111 -28.21 -8.30 7.34
C PHE A 111 -27.05 -8.33 6.35
N LEU A 112 -26.33 -9.46 6.27
CA LEU A 112 -25.07 -9.55 5.55
C LEU A 112 -25.23 -10.01 4.09
N LYS A 113 -26.27 -10.78 3.74
CA LYS A 113 -26.46 -11.33 2.39
C LYS A 113 -26.29 -10.27 1.30
N ASN A 114 -27.02 -9.15 1.39
CA ASN A 114 -27.00 -8.11 0.36
C ASN A 114 -25.65 -7.36 0.30
N ALA A 115 -24.96 -7.22 1.43
CA ALA A 115 -23.63 -6.62 1.44
C ALA A 115 -22.60 -7.55 0.78
N LEU A 116 -22.64 -8.85 1.13
CA LEU A 116 -21.76 -9.87 0.58
C LEU A 116 -21.99 -10.10 -0.91
N GLU A 117 -23.23 -10.17 -1.39
CA GLU A 117 -23.47 -10.29 -2.84
C GLU A 117 -22.92 -9.09 -3.62
N ARG A 118 -23.11 -7.86 -3.12
CA ARG A 118 -22.53 -6.66 -3.73
C ARG A 118 -21.00 -6.70 -3.73
N SER A 119 -20.37 -7.20 -2.67
CA SER A 119 -18.91 -7.34 -2.58
C SER A 119 -18.35 -8.65 -3.11
N LYS A 120 -19.16 -9.52 -3.72
CA LYS A 120 -18.68 -10.82 -4.22
C LYS A 120 -17.53 -10.64 -5.21
N GLY A 121 -16.44 -11.35 -4.97
CA GLY A 121 -15.19 -11.25 -5.72
C GLY A 121 -14.24 -10.14 -5.27
N LYS A 122 -14.62 -9.30 -4.30
CA LYS A 122 -13.74 -8.24 -3.78
C LYS A 122 -12.74 -8.82 -2.79
N HIS A 123 -11.47 -8.56 -3.02
CA HIS A 123 -10.41 -8.88 -2.06
C HIS A 123 -10.07 -7.67 -1.20
N ILE A 124 -9.58 -7.92 0.01
CA ILE A 124 -8.93 -6.90 0.83
C ILE A 124 -7.58 -6.59 0.18
N VAL A 125 -7.20 -5.31 0.18
CA VAL A 125 -5.97 -4.86 -0.45
C VAL A 125 -5.24 -3.93 0.49
N SER A 126 -3.97 -4.23 0.73
CA SER A 126 -2.99 -3.26 1.19
C SER A 126 -2.05 -2.86 0.06
N ILE A 127 -1.98 -1.57 -0.25
CA ILE A 127 -1.06 -1.06 -1.29
C ILE A 127 0.27 -0.58 -0.70
N TYR A 128 0.38 -0.49 0.62
CA TYR A 128 1.49 0.15 1.32
C TYR A 128 2.32 -0.89 2.08
N ASN A 129 3.61 -0.64 2.26
CA ASN A 129 4.40 -1.38 3.24
C ASN A 129 4.13 -0.87 4.67
N LEU A 130 4.74 -1.47 5.71
CA LEU A 130 4.53 -1.05 7.10
C LEU A 130 4.88 0.43 7.30
N TYR A 131 6.04 0.86 6.78
CA TYR A 131 6.48 2.25 6.92
C TYR A 131 5.50 3.22 6.27
N GLU A 132 5.10 2.97 5.03
CA GLU A 132 4.13 3.78 4.28
C GLU A 132 2.79 3.84 5.02
N ASN A 133 2.29 2.71 5.51
CA ASN A 133 1.04 2.69 6.29
C ASN A 133 1.15 3.50 7.58
N LEU A 134 2.27 3.42 8.30
CA LEU A 134 2.47 4.18 9.53
C LEU A 134 2.47 5.70 9.26
N ILE A 135 3.14 6.13 8.19
CA ILE A 135 3.18 7.52 7.76
C ILE A 135 1.78 7.99 7.32
N ILE A 136 1.11 7.26 6.43
CA ILE A 136 -0.25 7.61 5.95
C ILE A 136 -1.26 7.61 7.10
N SER A 137 -1.19 6.62 7.99
CA SER A 137 -2.06 6.57 9.18
C SER A 137 -1.88 7.78 10.07
N THR A 138 -0.64 8.29 10.21
CA THR A 138 -0.36 9.51 10.97
C THR A 138 -1.08 10.72 10.37
N PHE A 139 -1.14 10.82 9.04
CA PHE A 139 -1.88 11.89 8.35
C PHE A 139 -3.40 11.75 8.47
N LEU A 140 -3.92 10.53 8.66
CA LEU A 140 -5.35 10.24 8.81
C LEU A 140 -5.88 10.51 10.22
N GLN A 141 -5.04 10.35 11.25
CA GLN A 141 -5.44 10.55 12.64
C GLN A 141 -6.04 11.96 12.85
N ASN A 142 -7.30 12.05 13.29
CA ASN A 142 -7.99 13.32 13.62
C ASN A 142 -7.88 14.40 12.53
N ALA A 143 -8.03 14.02 11.26
CA ALA A 143 -7.99 14.94 10.11
C ALA A 143 -9.17 14.67 9.16
N THR A 144 -9.65 15.73 8.52
CA THR A 144 -10.57 15.57 7.38
C THR A 144 -9.83 15.03 6.17
N ILE A 145 -10.54 14.39 5.24
CA ILE A 145 -9.94 13.84 4.01
C ILE A 145 -9.15 14.91 3.24
N GLN A 146 -9.71 16.12 3.10
CA GLN A 146 -9.02 17.23 2.41
C GLN A 146 -7.73 17.64 3.12
N ARG A 147 -7.73 17.63 4.47
CA ARG A 147 -6.54 17.94 5.24
C ARG A 147 -5.47 16.85 5.09
N THR A 148 -5.87 15.58 5.07
CA THR A 148 -4.98 14.45 4.79
C THR A 148 -4.37 14.57 3.40
N ILE A 149 -5.17 14.82 2.36
CA ILE A 149 -4.67 15.00 0.98
C ILE A 149 -3.63 16.13 0.93
N SER A 150 -3.92 17.28 1.52
CA SER A 150 -2.97 18.40 1.57
C SER A 150 -1.66 18.05 2.29
N MET A 151 -1.71 17.33 3.43
CA MET A 151 -0.51 16.89 4.13
C MET A 151 0.30 15.87 3.31
N CYS A 152 -0.37 14.88 2.72
CA CYS A 152 0.25 13.91 1.83
C CYS A 152 0.94 14.61 0.65
N ASP A 153 0.27 15.56 0.01
CA ASP A 153 0.81 16.30 -1.12
C ASP A 153 2.04 17.13 -0.75
N ASN A 154 2.00 17.89 0.36
CA ASN A 154 3.16 18.66 0.79
C ASN A 154 4.37 17.76 1.09
N MET A 155 4.13 16.64 1.77
CA MET A 155 5.17 15.67 2.11
C MET A 155 5.75 14.99 0.88
N LEU A 156 4.91 14.49 -0.03
CA LEU A 156 5.34 13.85 -1.27
C LEU A 156 5.99 14.85 -2.24
N ASN A 157 5.55 16.10 -2.27
CA ASN A 157 6.15 17.14 -3.11
C ASN A 157 7.51 17.64 -2.60
N THR A 158 7.86 17.35 -1.35
CA THR A 158 9.12 17.78 -0.74
C THR A 158 10.13 16.63 -0.63
N TYR A 159 9.67 15.47 -0.15
CA TYR A 159 10.53 14.32 0.12
C TYR A 159 10.29 13.16 -0.84
N GLY A 160 9.10 13.05 -1.41
CA GLY A 160 8.77 12.00 -2.37
C GLY A 160 9.49 12.18 -3.70
N SER A 161 9.33 11.17 -4.55
CA SER A 161 9.81 11.19 -5.94
C SER A 161 8.64 11.00 -6.90
N LYS A 162 8.92 11.10 -8.20
CA LYS A 162 7.96 10.72 -9.24
C LYS A 162 8.54 9.56 -10.04
N ILE A 163 7.69 8.63 -10.42
CA ILE A 163 8.01 7.59 -11.38
C ILE A 163 7.14 7.73 -12.62
N GLU A 164 7.71 7.46 -13.78
CA GLU A 164 7.02 7.49 -15.06
C GLU A 164 7.17 6.15 -15.77
N PHE A 165 6.05 5.56 -16.17
CA PHE A 165 6.00 4.28 -16.86
C PHE A 165 4.68 4.14 -17.62
N ASP A 166 4.73 3.53 -18.81
CA ASP A 166 3.53 3.23 -19.62
C ASP A 166 2.58 4.44 -19.83
N GLY A 167 3.15 5.63 -20.03
CA GLY A 167 2.38 6.88 -20.18
C GLY A 167 1.73 7.41 -18.89
N CYS A 168 1.98 6.77 -17.75
CA CYS A 168 1.49 7.18 -16.43
C CYS A 168 2.61 7.81 -15.59
N THR A 169 2.29 8.88 -14.86
CA THR A 169 3.19 9.47 -13.85
C THR A 169 2.55 9.35 -12.47
N LEU A 170 3.23 8.69 -11.55
CA LEU A 170 2.79 8.53 -10.15
C LEU A 170 3.81 9.13 -9.19
N LYS A 171 3.33 9.60 -8.04
CA LYS A 171 4.19 9.92 -6.91
C LYS A 171 4.69 8.61 -6.29
N CYS A 172 5.85 8.65 -5.66
CA CYS A 172 6.37 7.56 -4.85
C CYS A 172 6.76 8.12 -3.48
N LEU A 173 6.46 7.36 -2.41
CA LEU A 173 6.92 7.71 -1.09
C LEU A 173 8.45 7.64 -1.04
N TRP A 174 9.05 8.48 -0.19
CA TRP A 174 10.50 8.52 -0.01
C TRP A 174 11.02 7.20 0.56
N ASP A 175 12.32 6.99 0.37
CA ASP A 175 13.02 5.93 1.08
C ASP A 175 13.26 6.32 2.54
N ALA A 176 12.97 5.41 3.46
CA ALA A 176 13.16 5.64 4.88
C ALA A 176 14.64 5.97 5.19
N GLU A 177 15.61 5.32 4.56
CA GLU A 177 17.03 5.59 4.84
C GLU A 177 17.44 7.02 4.46
N ASN A 178 16.89 7.53 3.36
CA ASN A 178 17.19 8.86 2.85
C ASN A 178 16.29 9.97 3.43
N PHE A 179 15.35 9.63 4.30
CA PHE A 179 14.45 10.58 4.95
C PHE A 179 15.08 11.12 6.23
N ASN A 180 15.65 12.32 6.16
CA ASN A 180 16.34 12.94 7.31
C ASN A 180 15.87 14.39 7.55
N PRO A 181 14.56 14.67 7.71
CA PRO A 181 14.08 16.02 7.99
C PRO A 181 14.28 16.40 9.46
N THR A 182 14.32 17.70 9.75
CA THR A 182 14.13 18.21 11.12
C THR A 182 12.64 18.35 11.47
N GLU A 183 12.30 18.52 12.75
CA GLU A 183 10.90 18.75 13.14
C GLU A 183 10.36 20.04 12.52
N ASP A 184 11.20 21.08 12.43
CA ASP A 184 10.84 22.36 11.82
C ASP A 184 10.59 22.24 10.33
N ASP A 185 11.38 21.44 9.61
CA ASP A 185 11.13 21.18 8.19
C ASP A 185 9.77 20.52 7.97
N LEU A 186 9.41 19.56 8.82
CA LEU A 186 8.08 18.95 8.77
C LEU A 186 6.98 19.95 9.12
N ARG A 187 7.17 20.80 10.15
CA ARG A 187 6.18 21.81 10.53
C ARG A 187 5.89 22.80 9.40
N LYS A 188 6.91 23.21 8.63
CA LYS A 188 6.76 24.05 7.43
C LYS A 188 5.86 23.42 6.36
N LEU A 189 5.81 22.08 6.29
CA LEU A 189 4.91 21.34 5.39
C LEU A 189 3.47 21.23 5.89
N LYS A 190 3.12 21.98 6.94
CA LYS A 190 1.78 22.08 7.49
C LYS A 190 1.26 20.72 7.97
N VAL A 191 2.09 19.81 8.47
CA VAL A 191 1.63 18.57 9.15
C VAL A 191 1.23 18.81 10.61
N GLY A 192 1.53 20.00 11.15
CA GLY A 192 1.16 20.41 12.51
C GLY A 192 1.86 19.58 13.59
N TYR A 193 1.14 19.23 14.65
CA TYR A 193 1.68 18.42 15.75
C TYR A 193 2.18 17.03 15.32
N ARG A 194 1.74 16.55 14.15
CA ARG A 194 2.15 15.25 13.60
C ARG A 194 3.62 15.19 13.22
N ALA A 195 4.29 16.34 13.04
CA ALA A 195 5.73 16.41 12.77
C ALA A 195 6.54 15.56 13.76
N LYS A 196 6.25 15.69 15.06
CA LYS A 196 6.89 14.93 16.12
C LYS A 196 6.64 13.42 16.02
N ASN A 197 5.41 13.02 15.68
CA ASN A 197 5.06 11.61 15.52
C ASN A 197 5.75 11.00 14.29
N ILE A 198 5.81 11.72 13.17
CA ILE A 198 6.49 11.27 11.94
C ILE A 198 7.96 10.99 12.22
N LEU A 199 8.68 11.89 12.90
CA LEU A 199 10.08 11.67 13.27
C LEU A 199 10.26 10.47 14.18
N ARG A 200 9.41 10.33 15.19
CA ARG A 200 9.50 9.21 16.14
C ARG A 200 9.21 7.86 15.50
N ILE A 201 8.17 7.79 14.66
CA ILE A 201 7.87 6.60 13.84
C ILE A 201 9.06 6.30 12.95
N HIS A 202 9.64 7.32 12.32
CA HIS A 202 10.76 7.15 11.42
C HIS A 202 12.01 6.61 12.13
N ASN A 203 12.38 7.18 13.28
CA ASN A 203 13.52 6.72 14.08
C ASN A 203 13.28 5.31 14.61
N HIS A 204 12.08 5.03 15.12
CA HIS A 204 11.72 3.69 15.57
C HIS A 204 11.79 2.66 14.43
N PHE A 205 11.36 3.02 13.22
CA PHE A 205 11.46 2.15 12.06
C PHE A 205 12.92 1.88 11.66
N LYS A 206 13.83 2.86 11.81
CA LYS A 206 15.28 2.68 11.59
C LYS A 206 15.93 1.78 12.65
N GLU A 207 15.43 1.82 13.88
CA GLU A 207 15.91 0.99 15.01
C GLU A 207 15.28 -0.42 15.03
N LEU A 208 14.21 -0.64 14.26
CA LEU A 208 13.50 -1.90 14.23
C LEU A 208 14.39 -3.01 13.66
N SER A 209 14.76 -3.95 14.50
CA SER A 209 15.61 -5.09 14.13
C SER A 209 14.87 -6.22 13.41
N VAL A 210 13.54 -6.09 13.26
CA VAL A 210 12.66 -7.13 12.70
C VAL A 210 12.09 -6.66 11.36
N THR A 211 12.13 -7.51 10.36
CA THR A 211 11.56 -7.24 9.03
C THR A 211 10.04 -7.33 9.04
N GLU A 212 9.38 -6.67 8.07
CA GLU A 212 7.92 -6.80 7.90
C GLU A 212 7.47 -8.25 7.71
N ARG A 213 8.27 -9.05 6.98
CA ARG A 213 8.00 -10.48 6.74
C ARG A 213 8.06 -11.29 8.04
N GLU A 214 8.92 -10.93 8.99
CA GLU A 214 8.99 -11.58 10.30
C GLU A 214 7.82 -11.14 11.21
N LEU A 215 7.47 -9.86 11.19
CA LEU A 215 6.29 -9.36 11.93
C LEU A 215 5.00 -10.06 11.49
N ARG A 216 4.81 -10.26 10.18
CA ARG A 216 3.64 -10.95 9.61
C ARG A 216 3.54 -12.43 10.01
N LYS A 217 4.61 -13.05 10.52
CA LYS A 217 4.60 -14.43 11.02
C LYS A 217 4.17 -14.55 12.49
N LEU A 218 4.09 -13.42 13.20
CA LEU A 218 3.66 -13.41 14.59
C LEU A 218 2.16 -13.72 14.69
N GLU A 219 1.77 -14.39 15.77
CA GLU A 219 0.35 -14.48 16.12
C GLU A 219 -0.27 -13.09 16.28
N VAL A 220 -1.52 -12.92 15.87
CA VAL A 220 -2.20 -11.63 15.81
C VAL A 220 -2.10 -10.85 17.14
N LEU A 221 -2.29 -11.52 18.28
CA LEU A 221 -2.19 -10.87 19.58
C LEU A 221 -0.77 -10.38 19.90
N LYS A 222 0.26 -11.13 19.49
CA LYS A 222 1.66 -10.73 19.63
C LYS A 222 2.01 -9.60 18.67
N LEU A 223 1.55 -9.68 17.41
CA LEU A 223 1.71 -8.61 16.41
C LEU A 223 1.12 -7.29 16.91
N VAL A 224 -0.10 -7.32 17.44
CA VAL A 224 -0.77 -6.14 18.02
C VAL A 224 0.08 -5.54 19.15
N LYS A 225 0.62 -6.38 20.05
CA LYS A 225 1.50 -5.91 21.14
C LYS A 225 2.78 -5.27 20.62
N GLU A 226 3.42 -5.85 19.61
CA GLU A 226 4.63 -5.26 19.00
C GLU A 226 4.33 -3.92 18.34
N LEU A 227 3.24 -3.81 17.56
CA LEU A 227 2.87 -2.56 16.89
C LEU A 227 2.49 -1.43 17.84
N LEU A 228 1.91 -1.74 19.00
CA LEU A 228 1.59 -0.74 20.02
C LEU A 228 2.81 -0.17 20.73
N LYS A 229 4.01 -0.77 20.58
CA LYS A 229 5.27 -0.19 21.08
C LYS A 229 5.73 1.01 20.25
N ILE A 230 5.25 1.13 19.01
CA ILE A 230 5.62 2.24 18.11
C ILE A 230 4.96 3.52 18.63
N TYR A 231 5.77 4.53 18.97
CA TYR A 231 5.25 5.79 19.47
C TYR A 231 4.29 6.45 18.46
N GLY A 232 3.12 6.90 18.94
CA GLY A 232 2.10 7.54 18.10
C GLY A 232 1.18 6.55 17.37
N VAL A 233 1.39 5.24 17.53
CA VAL A 233 0.53 4.18 17.01
C VAL A 233 -0.44 3.73 18.10
N GLY A 234 -1.70 4.15 17.96
CA GLY A 234 -2.78 3.73 18.86
C GLY A 234 -3.54 2.49 18.36
N LYS A 235 -4.45 1.97 19.19
CA LYS A 235 -5.30 0.79 18.87
C LYS A 235 -5.98 0.89 17.51
N GLN A 236 -6.48 2.07 17.13
CA GLN A 236 -7.14 2.27 15.83
C GLN A 236 -6.17 2.12 14.65
N THR A 237 -4.96 2.68 14.76
CA THR A 237 -3.93 2.51 13.73
C THR A 237 -3.52 1.04 13.64
N VAL A 238 -3.32 0.36 14.76
CA VAL A 238 -3.02 -1.08 14.78
C VAL A 238 -4.15 -1.90 14.14
N PHE A 239 -5.41 -1.56 14.41
CA PHE A 239 -6.54 -2.23 13.76
C PHE A 239 -6.45 -2.15 12.24
N TYR A 240 -6.20 -0.96 11.66
CA TYR A 240 -6.04 -0.82 10.21
C TYR A 240 -4.83 -1.57 9.67
N LEU A 241 -3.69 -1.48 10.37
CA LEU A 241 -2.47 -2.20 10.01
C LEU A 241 -2.72 -3.71 9.98
N VAL A 242 -3.40 -4.26 10.99
CA VAL A 242 -3.66 -5.71 11.10
C VAL A 242 -4.74 -6.17 10.14
N LEU A 243 -5.76 -5.35 9.86
CA LEU A 243 -6.81 -5.66 8.90
C LEU A 243 -6.25 -5.93 7.48
N GLY A 244 -5.15 -5.25 7.11
CA GLY A 244 -4.42 -5.46 5.85
C GLY A 244 -3.05 -6.16 5.99
N GLN A 245 -2.68 -6.59 7.21
CA GLN A 245 -1.32 -6.94 7.70
C GLN A 245 -0.14 -6.24 7.00
N PHE A 246 -0.26 -4.93 7.16
CA PHE A 246 0.48 -3.81 6.59
C PHE A 246 0.12 -3.61 5.15
#